data_AF-A0A9Q1K4D5-F1
#
_entry.id   AF-A0A9Q1K4D5-F1
#
_cell.length_a   1.000
_cell.length_b   1.000
_cell.length_c   1.000
_cell.angle_alpha   90.00
_cell.angle_beta   90.00
_cell.angle_gamma   90.00
#
_symmetry.space_group_name_H-M   'P 1'
#
loop_
_entity.id
_entity.type
_entity.pdbx_description
1 polymer ?
#
loop_
_entity_poly.entity_id
_entity_poly.type
_entity_poly.pdbx_seq_one_letter_code
_entity_poly.pdbx_strand_id
1 'polypeptide(L)'
;MAGSRQIEVLLEDRTPHKWIMPLAEDGFQAFLSKGNQVIRKVYGDGSLFSPMLFGKFFDPSDAFPLWEFDADVLLCNLRASGHNQVDWAQTDKEYMLKAELPGAGEELVQVCVEKGKILEISGQWKQQTDSKMRDWRSNHWWEHGFVRRIELPDNADWKRTEATIKNETILEIKIPMKASASPVRQGDDSE
;
A
#
# COMPACT_ATOMS: atom_id res chain seq x y z
N MET A 1 -2.25 10.74 -25.14
CA MET A 1 -2.30 9.27 -24.99
C MET A 1 -2.09 8.99 -23.52
N ALA A 2 -3.03 8.29 -22.86
CA ALA A 2 -2.88 7.88 -21.47
C ALA A 2 -1.76 6.84 -21.37
N GLY A 3 -0.64 7.19 -20.72
CA GLY A 3 0.50 6.30 -20.54
C GLY A 3 0.31 5.36 -19.35
N SER A 4 0.76 4.13 -19.48
CA SER A 4 0.92 3.19 -18.37
C SER A 4 2.38 2.75 -18.28
N ARG A 5 2.95 2.71 -17.08
CA ARG A 5 4.27 2.13 -16.82
C ARG A 5 4.16 1.03 -15.77
N GLN A 6 4.74 -0.12 -16.04
CA GLN A 6 4.90 -1.17 -15.03
C GLN A 6 6.02 -0.75 -14.07
N ILE A 7 5.86 -1.06 -12.78
CA ILE A 7 6.91 -0.89 -11.77
C ILE A 7 7.31 -2.25 -11.22
N GLU A 8 8.60 -2.38 -10.89
CA GLU A 8 9.13 -3.62 -10.33
C GLU A 8 8.55 -3.87 -8.94
N VAL A 9 8.11 -5.10 -8.69
CA VAL A 9 7.68 -5.57 -7.37
C VAL A 9 8.82 -6.33 -6.73
N LEU A 10 9.36 -5.77 -5.65
CA LEU A 10 10.50 -6.35 -4.94
C LEU A 10 10.01 -7.47 -4.02
N LEU A 11 10.51 -8.68 -4.23
CA LEU A 11 10.06 -9.87 -3.49
C LEU A 11 10.76 -10.07 -2.13
N GLU A 12 11.84 -9.33 -1.89
CA GLU A 12 12.54 -9.28 -0.61
C GLU A 12 13.15 -7.90 -0.40
N ASP A 13 12.63 -7.14 0.57
CA ASP A 13 13.36 -6.00 1.13
C ASP A 13 14.21 -6.50 2.29
N ARG A 14 15.53 -6.56 2.07
CA ARG A 14 16.51 -7.02 3.07
C ARG A 14 16.91 -5.94 4.06
N THR A 15 16.28 -4.76 4.01
CA THR A 15 16.62 -3.66 4.90
C THR A 15 16.16 -4.00 6.31
N PRO A 16 17.09 -4.27 7.25
CA PRO A 16 16.71 -4.65 8.59
C PRO A 16 16.18 -3.43 9.36
N HIS A 17 15.24 -3.64 10.27
CA HIS A 17 14.77 -2.61 11.20
C HIS A 17 14.20 -1.35 10.54
N LYS A 18 13.31 -1.52 9.55
CA LYS A 18 12.45 -0.44 9.05
C LYS A 18 11.18 -0.29 9.90
N TRP A 19 10.64 0.91 9.97
CA TRP A 19 9.41 1.28 10.69
C TRP A 19 9.46 1.04 12.20
N ILE A 20 10.64 1.17 12.81
CA ILE A 20 10.82 0.95 14.26
C ILE A 20 10.08 2.01 15.08
N MET A 21 10.00 3.23 14.54
CA MET A 21 9.34 4.35 15.20
C MET A 21 7.88 4.40 14.74
N PRO A 22 6.91 4.08 15.62
CA PRO A 22 5.51 4.23 15.28
C PRO A 22 5.16 5.71 15.15
N LEU A 23 4.28 6.01 14.21
CA LEU A 23 3.64 7.31 14.07
C LEU A 23 2.43 7.36 14.99
N ALA A 24 2.55 8.10 16.10
CA ALA A 24 1.44 8.38 17.00
C ALA A 24 0.58 9.56 16.51
N GLU A 25 -0.69 9.59 16.95
CA GLU A 25 -1.67 10.59 16.51
C GLU A 25 -1.25 12.03 16.81
N ASP A 26 -0.75 12.29 18.03
CA ASP A 26 -0.27 13.60 18.45
C ASP A 26 0.95 14.06 17.63
N GLY A 27 1.89 13.15 17.39
CA GLY A 27 3.05 13.38 16.53
C GLY A 27 2.63 13.71 15.09
N PHE A 28 1.66 12.97 14.55
CA PHE A 28 1.13 13.20 13.21
C PHE A 28 0.42 14.55 13.09
N GLN A 29 -0.43 14.93 14.05
CA GLN A 29 -1.11 16.23 14.05
C GLN A 29 -0.10 17.38 14.09
N ALA A 30 0.92 17.27 14.94
CA ALA A 30 1.99 18.26 15.01
C ALA A 30 2.77 18.37 13.68
N PHE A 31 3.06 17.24 13.03
CA PHE A 31 3.71 17.20 11.73
C PHE A 31 2.85 17.82 10.63
N LEU A 32 1.57 17.42 10.53
CA LEU A 32 0.65 17.89 9.50
C LEU A 32 0.39 19.40 9.61
N SER A 33 0.34 19.95 10.83
CA SER A 33 0.16 21.40 11.07
C SER A 33 1.29 22.25 10.47
N LYS A 34 2.50 21.68 10.38
CA LYS A 34 3.70 22.32 9.80
C LYS A 34 3.88 21.97 8.32
N GLY A 35 3.07 21.04 7.79
CA GLY A 35 3.25 20.45 6.49
C GLY A 35 2.87 21.39 5.33
N ASN A 36 3.61 21.26 4.22
CA ASN A 36 3.33 21.95 2.96
C ASN A 36 2.22 21.23 2.16
N GLN A 37 1.93 21.72 0.95
CA GLN A 37 0.89 21.15 0.09
C GLN A 37 1.16 19.68 -0.29
N VAL A 38 2.41 19.25 -0.41
CA VAL A 38 2.78 17.86 -0.73
C VAL A 38 2.36 16.94 0.41
N ILE A 39 2.73 17.27 1.64
CA ILE A 39 2.35 16.49 2.85
C ILE A 39 0.83 16.36 2.94
N ARG A 40 0.09 17.44 2.67
CA ARG A 40 -1.38 17.42 2.68
C ARG A 40 -1.99 16.57 1.56
N LYS A 41 -1.37 16.47 0.40
CA LYS A 41 -1.83 15.57 -0.67
C LYS A 41 -1.65 14.11 -0.27
N VAL A 42 -0.54 13.79 0.39
CA VAL A 42 -0.18 12.41 0.69
C VAL A 42 -0.92 11.88 1.89
N TYR A 43 -1.08 12.69 2.93
CA TYR A 43 -1.72 12.27 4.17
C TYR A 43 -3.13 12.83 4.37
N GLY A 44 -3.63 13.59 3.39
CA GLY A 44 -4.98 14.14 3.41
C GLY A 44 -6.07 13.11 3.20
N ASP A 45 -7.31 13.57 3.33
CA ASP A 45 -8.50 12.74 3.29
C ASP A 45 -8.63 11.96 1.96
N GLY A 46 -8.96 10.67 2.10
CA GLY A 46 -9.10 9.74 0.97
C GLY A 46 -7.80 9.15 0.45
N SER A 47 -6.64 9.64 0.87
CA SER A 47 -5.36 9.06 0.45
C SER A 47 -5.12 7.70 1.10
N LEU A 48 -4.58 6.75 0.30
CA LEU A 48 -4.11 5.45 0.79
C LEU A 48 -3.11 5.58 1.95
N PHE A 49 -2.31 6.65 1.98
CA PHE A 49 -1.26 6.85 2.98
C PHE A 49 -1.75 7.59 4.23
N SER A 50 -2.98 8.10 4.24
CA SER A 50 -3.51 8.83 5.39
C SER A 50 -3.67 7.93 6.62
N PRO A 51 -3.17 8.32 7.80
CA PRO A 51 -3.47 7.61 9.05
C PRO A 51 -4.97 7.58 9.39
N MET A 52 -5.78 8.45 8.76
CA MET A 52 -7.22 8.57 9.02
C MET A 52 -8.09 7.85 7.98
N LEU A 53 -7.49 7.08 7.08
CA LEU A 53 -8.20 6.45 5.95
C LEU A 53 -9.42 5.62 6.38
N PHE A 54 -9.34 4.96 7.54
CA PHE A 54 -10.39 4.07 8.05
C PHE A 54 -11.28 4.72 9.12
N GLY A 55 -11.35 6.06 9.13
CA GLY A 55 -12.20 6.84 10.05
C GLY A 55 -11.69 6.94 11.49
N LYS A 56 -10.61 6.23 11.82
CA LYS A 56 -9.85 6.35 13.07
C LYS A 56 -8.37 6.35 12.75
N PHE A 57 -7.57 6.90 13.67
CA PHE A 57 -6.14 6.90 13.52
C PHE A 57 -5.58 5.47 13.48
N PHE A 58 -4.77 5.19 12.47
CA PHE A 58 -4.07 3.93 12.28
C PHE A 58 -2.69 4.23 11.66
N ASP A 59 -1.63 3.78 12.31
CA ASP A 59 -0.26 3.99 11.84
C ASP A 59 -0.08 3.37 10.44
N PRO A 60 0.29 4.14 9.40
CA PRO A 60 0.48 3.60 8.06
C PRO A 60 1.58 2.55 7.93
N SER A 61 2.49 2.48 8.90
CA SER A 61 3.54 1.48 8.98
C SER A 61 3.13 0.19 9.70
N ASP A 62 1.96 0.16 10.33
CA ASP A 62 1.33 -1.08 10.79
C ASP A 62 0.62 -1.76 9.61
N ALA A 63 0.71 -3.09 9.56
CA ALA A 63 0.08 -3.87 8.50
C ALA A 63 -1.43 -3.99 8.75
N PHE A 64 -2.24 -3.69 7.73
CA PHE A 64 -3.69 -3.76 7.81
C PHE A 64 -4.24 -4.88 6.90
N PRO A 65 -5.13 -5.78 7.37
CA PRO A 65 -5.74 -6.82 6.55
C PRO A 65 -6.85 -6.26 5.65
N LEU A 66 -6.45 -5.46 4.66
CA LEU A 66 -7.35 -4.65 3.82
C LEU A 66 -8.48 -5.47 3.17
N TRP A 67 -8.16 -6.66 2.67
CA TRP A 67 -9.12 -7.51 1.95
C TRP A 67 -10.08 -8.29 2.85
N GLU A 68 -9.96 -8.20 4.17
CA GLU A 68 -10.99 -8.70 5.09
C GLU A 68 -12.19 -7.75 5.20
N PHE A 69 -12.07 -6.53 4.64
CA PHE A 69 -13.08 -5.50 4.72
C PHE A 69 -13.60 -5.10 3.34
N ASP A 70 -14.90 -4.79 3.30
CA ASP A 70 -15.54 -4.19 2.13
C ASP A 70 -15.18 -2.70 2.00
N ALA A 71 -14.66 -2.30 0.84
CA ALA A 71 -14.26 -0.93 0.54
C ALA A 71 -15.44 0.05 0.60
N ASP A 72 -16.62 -0.37 0.17
CA ASP A 72 -17.82 0.47 0.16
C ASP A 72 -18.26 0.82 1.57
N VAL A 73 -18.08 -0.13 2.50
CA VAL A 73 -18.41 0.04 3.92
C VAL A 73 -17.33 0.87 4.62
N LEU A 74 -16.04 0.53 4.48
CA LEU A 74 -14.97 1.24 5.17
C LEU A 74 -14.80 2.68 4.69
N LEU A 75 -15.02 2.94 3.39
CA LEU A 75 -14.82 4.27 2.80
C LEU A 75 -16.13 5.07 2.69
N CYS A 76 -17.26 4.58 3.19
CA CYS A 76 -18.59 5.19 2.97
C CYS A 76 -18.62 6.71 3.21
N ASN A 77 -18.06 7.18 4.33
CA ASN A 77 -18.03 8.60 4.69
C ASN A 77 -17.11 9.42 3.77
N LEU A 78 -15.97 8.86 3.37
CA LEU A 78 -15.03 9.50 2.45
C LEU A 78 -15.68 9.67 1.08
N ARG A 79 -16.29 8.60 0.57
CA ARG A 79 -16.96 8.61 -0.74
C ARG A 79 -18.16 9.57 -0.76
N ALA A 80 -18.94 9.63 0.32
CA ALA A 80 -20.03 10.60 0.48
C ALA A 80 -19.52 12.06 0.43
N SER A 81 -18.27 12.29 0.83
CA SER A 81 -17.58 13.58 0.79
C SER A 81 -16.83 13.83 -0.53
N GLY A 82 -16.94 12.92 -1.51
CA GLY A 82 -16.29 13.02 -2.83
C GLY A 82 -14.86 12.49 -2.88
N HIS A 83 -14.38 11.86 -1.80
CA HIS A 83 -13.04 11.26 -1.72
C HIS A 83 -13.06 9.81 -2.23
N ASN A 84 -12.68 9.63 -3.51
CA ASN A 84 -12.65 8.33 -4.20
C ASN A 84 -11.24 7.95 -4.69
N GLN A 85 -10.20 8.43 -4.01
CA GLN A 85 -8.80 8.27 -4.45
C GLN A 85 -8.27 6.85 -4.24
N VAL A 86 -8.90 6.03 -3.39
CA VAL A 86 -8.50 4.64 -3.16
C VAL A 86 -9.71 3.71 -3.29
N ASP A 87 -9.46 2.53 -3.82
CA ASP A 87 -10.42 1.45 -3.91
C ASP A 87 -9.73 0.09 -3.91
N TRP A 88 -10.38 -0.93 -3.35
CA TRP A 88 -9.89 -2.30 -3.41
C TRP A 88 -11.04 -3.28 -3.60
N ALA A 89 -10.74 -4.39 -4.24
CA ALA A 89 -11.72 -5.43 -4.50
C ALA A 89 -11.05 -6.81 -4.50
N GLN A 90 -11.85 -7.82 -4.20
CA GLN A 90 -11.52 -9.21 -4.40
C GLN A 90 -12.42 -9.79 -5.50
N THR A 91 -11.83 -10.54 -6.42
CA THR A 91 -12.54 -11.36 -7.40
C THR A 91 -12.22 -12.83 -7.16
N ASP A 92 -12.83 -13.74 -7.93
CA ASP A 92 -12.51 -15.18 -7.88
C ASP A 92 -11.07 -15.51 -8.31
N LYS A 93 -10.35 -14.56 -8.92
CA LYS A 93 -9.05 -14.79 -9.55
C LYS A 93 -7.92 -13.97 -8.95
N GLU A 94 -8.21 -12.78 -8.43
CA GLU A 94 -7.21 -11.84 -7.98
C GLU A 94 -7.76 -10.85 -6.95
N TYR A 95 -6.84 -10.33 -6.15
CA TYR A 95 -7.00 -9.14 -5.34
C TYR A 95 -6.53 -7.92 -6.11
N MET A 96 -7.31 -6.84 -6.07
CA MET A 96 -6.99 -5.57 -6.73
C MET A 96 -6.96 -4.44 -5.71
N LEU A 97 -5.96 -3.58 -5.83
CA LEU A 97 -5.86 -2.31 -5.13
C LEU A 97 -5.59 -1.21 -6.15
N LYS A 98 -6.35 -0.14 -6.08
CA LYS A 98 -6.16 1.06 -6.89
C LYS A 98 -6.05 2.26 -5.95
N ALA A 99 -5.03 3.08 -6.12
CA ALA A 99 -4.83 4.26 -5.31
C ALA A 99 -4.25 5.41 -6.15
N GLU A 100 -4.74 6.62 -5.90
CA GLU A 100 -4.12 7.83 -6.40
C GLU A 100 -2.79 8.05 -5.67
N LEU A 101 -1.74 8.27 -6.46
CA LEU A 101 -0.44 8.67 -6.03
C LEU A 101 -0.41 10.21 -5.89
N PRO A 102 0.31 10.73 -4.89
CA PRO A 102 0.31 12.16 -4.60
C PRO A 102 0.94 13.06 -5.70
N GLY A 103 1.52 12.47 -6.75
CA GLY A 103 1.76 13.11 -8.05
C GLY A 103 2.69 14.33 -8.00
N ALA A 104 3.54 14.43 -6.97
CA ALA A 104 4.25 15.66 -6.63
C ALA A 104 5.69 15.76 -7.17
N GLY A 105 6.06 14.96 -8.18
CA GLY A 105 7.38 15.01 -8.82
C GLY A 105 8.50 14.45 -7.94
N GLU A 106 9.44 13.72 -8.53
CA GLU A 106 10.59 13.03 -7.88
C GLU A 106 10.25 11.87 -6.91
N GLU A 107 8.98 11.61 -6.61
CA GLU A 107 8.57 10.50 -5.73
C GLU A 107 8.85 9.13 -6.38
N LEU A 108 9.82 8.40 -5.85
CA LEU A 108 10.09 7.01 -6.20
C LEU A 108 9.16 6.09 -5.41
N VAL A 109 8.00 5.79 -5.99
CA VAL A 109 7.10 4.76 -5.46
C VAL A 109 7.77 3.39 -5.61
N GLN A 110 7.92 2.70 -4.49
CA GLN A 110 8.41 1.35 -4.37
C GLN A 110 7.27 0.44 -3.90
N VAL A 111 7.15 -0.73 -4.54
CA VAL A 111 6.25 -1.79 -4.11
C VAL A 111 7.08 -3.01 -3.73
N CYS A 112 6.86 -3.53 -2.53
CA CYS A 112 7.57 -4.69 -2.03
C CYS A 112 6.59 -5.69 -1.39
N VAL A 113 6.89 -6.98 -1.51
CA VAL A 113 6.26 -8.01 -0.70
C VAL A 113 7.26 -8.57 0.30
N GLU A 114 7.02 -8.38 1.59
CA GLU A 114 7.85 -8.91 2.66
C GLU A 114 7.40 -10.31 3.07
N LYS A 115 8.32 -11.28 3.02
CA LYS A 115 8.13 -12.66 3.52
C LYS A 115 6.86 -13.32 2.98
N GLY A 116 6.38 -12.91 1.81
CA GLY A 116 5.14 -13.37 1.20
C GLY A 116 3.86 -13.03 1.99
N LYS A 117 3.91 -12.09 2.94
CA LYS A 117 2.80 -11.77 3.85
C LYS A 117 2.39 -10.32 3.86
N ILE A 118 3.30 -9.38 3.62
CA ILE A 118 3.00 -7.95 3.73
C ILE A 118 3.33 -7.28 2.42
N LEU A 119 2.33 -6.70 1.77
CA LEU A 119 2.50 -5.76 0.68
C LEU A 119 2.82 -4.38 1.28
N GLU A 120 4.01 -3.87 0.98
CA GLU A 120 4.42 -2.51 1.32
C GLU A 120 4.40 -1.63 0.08
N ILE A 121 3.76 -0.48 0.20
CA ILE A 121 3.80 0.60 -0.78
C ILE A 121 4.45 1.79 -0.08
N SER A 122 5.64 2.18 -0.51
CA SER A 122 6.39 3.27 0.11
C SER A 122 6.98 4.22 -0.92
N GLY A 123 7.32 5.43 -0.49
CA GLY A 123 7.97 6.42 -1.32
C GLY A 123 8.59 7.53 -0.49
N GLN A 124 9.59 8.20 -1.05
CA GLN A 124 10.29 9.32 -0.40
C GLN A 124 9.94 10.65 -1.09
N TRP A 125 9.93 11.75 -0.32
CA TRP A 125 9.74 13.10 -0.85
C TRP A 125 10.86 13.53 -1.80
N LYS A 126 12.09 13.14 -1.47
CA LYS A 126 13.31 13.39 -2.24
C LYS A 126 14.25 12.23 -2.02
N GLN A 127 14.87 11.74 -3.09
CA GLN A 127 15.94 10.77 -2.96
C GLN A 127 17.12 11.42 -2.24
N GLN A 128 17.44 10.97 -1.03
CA GLN A 128 18.62 11.47 -0.34
C GLN A 128 19.87 11.09 -1.14
N THR A 129 20.61 12.09 -1.62
CA THR A 129 21.89 11.93 -2.32
C THR A 129 23.07 11.66 -1.39
N ASP A 130 22.84 11.65 -0.07
CA ASP A 130 23.92 11.53 0.90
C ASP A 130 24.08 10.10 1.41
N SER A 131 25.08 9.40 0.88
CA SER A 131 25.46 8.02 1.22
C SER A 131 25.76 7.74 2.70
N LYS A 132 25.80 8.77 3.55
CA LYS A 132 26.10 8.70 4.98
C LYS A 132 24.88 8.71 5.90
N MET A 133 23.66 8.90 5.38
CA MET A 133 22.46 8.94 6.22
C MET A 133 21.94 7.53 6.53
N ARG A 134 21.56 7.31 7.80
CA ARG A 134 20.83 6.12 8.28
C ARG A 134 19.55 5.95 7.45
N ASP A 135 19.11 4.72 7.20
CA ASP A 135 17.86 4.46 6.47
C ASP A 135 16.72 5.33 7.02
N TRP A 136 16.10 6.13 6.13
CA TRP A 136 15.00 7.04 6.44
C TRP A 136 13.82 6.31 7.12
N ARG A 137 13.67 5.00 6.85
CA ARG A 137 12.61 4.16 7.43
C ARG A 137 12.81 3.86 8.92
N SER A 138 14.01 4.05 9.47
CA SER A 138 14.32 3.66 10.87
C SER A 138 14.08 4.77 11.91
N ASN A 139 13.75 6.00 11.52
CA ASN A 139 13.49 7.13 12.42
C ASN A 139 12.06 7.69 12.19
N HIS A 140 11.85 9.01 12.32
CA HIS A 140 10.59 9.70 11.96
C HIS A 140 10.36 9.67 10.44
N TRP A 141 10.06 8.48 9.92
CA TRP A 141 10.00 8.18 8.49
C TRP A 141 8.99 9.06 7.75
N TRP A 142 7.93 9.51 8.43
CA TRP A 142 6.89 10.40 7.88
C TRP A 142 7.44 11.78 7.49
N GLU A 143 8.55 12.23 8.09
CA GLU A 143 9.24 13.46 7.69
C GLU A 143 10.01 13.31 6.37
N HIS A 144 10.21 12.07 5.91
CA HIS A 144 11.07 11.75 4.76
C HIS A 144 10.32 11.04 3.62
N GLY A 145 9.16 10.47 3.90
CA GLY A 145 8.34 9.82 2.89
C GLY A 145 7.00 9.38 3.43
N PHE A 146 6.45 8.35 2.80
CA PHE A 146 5.19 7.72 3.13
C PHE A 146 5.30 6.20 3.00
N VAL A 147 4.43 5.50 3.72
CA VAL A 147 4.27 4.05 3.64
C VAL A 147 2.82 3.67 3.85
N ARG A 148 2.39 2.58 3.23
CA ARG A 148 1.24 1.80 3.63
C ARG A 148 1.61 0.32 3.61
N ARG A 149 1.35 -0.38 4.71
CA ARG A 149 1.54 -1.84 4.80
C ARG A 149 0.20 -2.54 4.85
N ILE A 150 0.06 -3.56 4.03
CA ILE A 150 -1.17 -4.31 3.83
C ILE A 150 -0.86 -5.80 3.99
N GLU A 151 -1.63 -6.49 4.81
CA GLU A 151 -1.50 -7.94 4.96
C GLU A 151 -2.10 -8.64 3.73
N LEU A 152 -1.34 -9.57 3.17
CA LEU A 152 -1.76 -10.41 2.06
C LEU A 152 -2.52 -11.63 2.59
N PRO A 153 -3.68 -11.96 2.02
CA PRO A 153 -4.39 -13.20 2.33
C PRO A 153 -3.57 -14.45 2.02
N ASP A 154 -3.79 -15.54 2.76
CA ASP A 154 -3.00 -16.78 2.63
C ASP A 154 -3.07 -17.42 1.23
N ASN A 155 -4.18 -17.23 0.52
CA ASN A 155 -4.38 -17.71 -0.85
C ASN A 155 -3.78 -16.78 -1.92
N ALA A 156 -3.15 -15.66 -1.57
CA ALA A 156 -2.50 -14.77 -2.53
C ALA A 156 -1.22 -15.40 -3.11
N ASP A 157 -1.11 -15.42 -4.44
CA ASP A 157 0.13 -15.76 -5.16
C ASP A 157 1.01 -14.51 -5.28
N TRP A 158 1.58 -14.12 -4.14
CA TRP A 158 2.35 -12.90 -4.00
C TRP A 158 3.56 -12.79 -4.95
N LYS A 159 4.10 -13.91 -5.43
CA LYS A 159 5.22 -13.94 -6.40
C LYS A 159 4.82 -13.39 -7.77
N ARG A 160 3.52 -13.41 -8.07
CA ARG A 160 2.94 -12.91 -9.33
C ARG A 160 2.25 -11.57 -9.15
N THR A 161 2.59 -10.84 -8.08
CA THR A 161 2.08 -9.49 -7.88
C THR A 161 2.57 -8.58 -9.01
N GLU A 162 1.65 -7.83 -9.60
CA GLU A 162 1.91 -6.86 -10.63
C GLU A 162 1.56 -5.47 -10.12
N ALA A 163 2.40 -4.48 -10.41
CA ALA A 163 2.16 -3.10 -10.07
C ALA A 163 2.34 -2.21 -11.31
N THR A 164 1.36 -1.36 -11.59
CA THR A 164 1.35 -0.47 -12.76
C THR A 164 0.93 0.92 -12.33
N ILE A 165 1.60 1.94 -12.88
CA ILE A 165 1.18 3.33 -12.76
C ILE A 165 0.50 3.76 -14.06
N LYS A 166 -0.78 4.14 -13.97
CA LYS A 166 -1.62 4.63 -15.07
C LYS A 166 -1.80 6.13 -14.95
N ASN A 167 -1.75 6.84 -16.08
CA ASN A 167 -1.93 8.29 -16.16
C ASN A 167 -1.03 9.08 -15.21
N GLU A 168 0.15 8.53 -14.88
CA GLU A 168 1.13 9.08 -13.93
C GLU A 168 0.67 9.17 -12.46
N THR A 169 -0.63 9.16 -12.20
CA THR A 169 -1.22 9.40 -10.88
C THR A 169 -1.90 8.20 -10.27
N ILE A 170 -2.13 7.09 -10.98
CA ILE A 170 -2.89 5.96 -10.43
C ILE A 170 -1.99 4.75 -10.30
N LEU A 171 -1.72 4.31 -9.07
CA LEU A 171 -1.13 3.00 -8.79
C LEU A 171 -2.22 1.93 -8.81
N GLU A 172 -2.02 0.90 -9.61
CA GLU A 172 -2.83 -0.31 -9.64
C GLU A 172 -1.94 -1.51 -9.27
N ILE A 173 -2.35 -2.25 -8.26
CA ILE A 173 -1.70 -3.47 -7.82
C ILE A 173 -2.68 -4.63 -8.01
N LYS A 174 -2.20 -5.68 -8.66
CA LYS A 174 -2.93 -6.93 -8.88
C LYS A 174 -2.17 -8.09 -8.28
N ILE A 175 -2.85 -8.87 -7.45
CA ILE A 175 -2.26 -10.04 -6.80
C ILE A 175 -3.14 -11.24 -7.16
N PRO A 176 -2.67 -12.11 -8.08
CA PRO A 176 -3.39 -13.33 -8.43
C PRO A 176 -3.60 -14.21 -7.21
N MET A 177 -4.67 -14.99 -7.20
CA MET A 177 -4.84 -16.08 -6.24
C MET A 177 -4.03 -17.30 -6.67
N LYS A 178 -3.53 -18.05 -5.69
CA LYS A 178 -2.97 -19.38 -5.91
C LYS A 178 -4.04 -20.23 -6.59
N ALA A 179 -3.71 -20.86 -7.70
CA ALA A 179 -4.59 -21.84 -8.30
C ALA A 179 -4.96 -22.87 -7.23
N SER A 180 -6.26 -23.07 -6.99
CA SER A 180 -6.69 -24.16 -6.14
C SER A 180 -6.16 -25.45 -6.75
N ALA A 181 -5.35 -26.19 -5.99
CA ALA A 181 -5.09 -27.58 -6.34
C ALA A 181 -6.47 -28.25 -6.42
N SER A 182 -6.90 -28.62 -7.61
CA SER A 182 -8.18 -29.31 -7.80
C SER A 182 -8.14 -30.63 -7.03
N PRO A 183 -9.28 -31.08 -6.45
CA PRO A 183 -9.32 -32.26 -5.59
C PRO A 183 -9.00 -33.51 -6.40
N VAL A 184 -8.16 -34.40 -5.86
CA VAL A 184 -8.03 -35.76 -6.37
C VAL A 184 -9.41 -36.40 -6.28
N ARG A 185 -10.05 -36.62 -7.44
CA ARG A 185 -11.17 -37.55 -7.54
C ARG A 185 -10.61 -38.94 -7.26
N GLN A 186 -10.71 -39.42 -6.02
CA GLN A 186 -10.69 -40.86 -5.80
C GLN A 186 -11.96 -41.39 -6.45
N GLY A 187 -11.77 -42.10 -7.56
CA GLY A 187 -12.84 -42.78 -8.24
C GLY A 187 -13.51 -43.81 -7.33
N ASP A 188 -14.80 -43.97 -7.54
CA ASP A 188 -15.51 -45.20 -7.26
C ASP A 188 -14.65 -46.39 -7.70
N ASP A 189 -14.22 -47.22 -6.76
CA ASP A 189 -14.05 -48.64 -7.00
C ASP A 189 -15.03 -49.35 -6.07
N SER A 190 -16.12 -49.78 -6.71
CA SER A 190 -17.05 -50.75 -6.18
C SER A 190 -16.37 -52.11 -6.13
N GLU A 191 -16.44 -52.79 -4.99
CA GLU A 191 -16.47 -54.26 -4.91
C GLU A 191 -17.46 -54.68 -3.81
#